data_AF-A0A2M7WBA0-F1
#
_entry.id   AF-A0A2M7WBA0-F1
#
_cell.length_a   1.000
_cell.length_b   1.000
_cell.length_c   1.000
_cell.angle_alpha   90.00
_cell.angle_beta   90.00
_cell.angle_gamma   90.00
#
_symmetry.space_group_name_H-M   'P 1'
#
loop_
_entity.id
_entity.type
_entity.pdbx_description
1 polymer ?
#
loop_
_entity_poly.entity_id
_entity_poly.type
_entity_poly.pdbx_seq_one_letter_code
_entity_poly.pdbx_strand_id
1 'polypeptide(L)'
;MTAVAPETIAHILAHKRLALVGVSRRGDKFGNTVLKELKAKGYELFVVHPHAESIEGRHCYPTLADVGRRWPTYLRASKRSS
;
A
#
# COMPACT_ATOMS: atom_id res chain seq x y z
N MET A 1 -15.83 6.30 18.75
CA MET A 1 -14.71 6.58 17.84
C MET A 1 -13.48 5.88 18.40
N THR A 2 -13.04 4.78 17.80
CA THR A 2 -11.88 4.03 18.32
C THR A 2 -10.61 4.73 17.88
N ALA A 3 -9.85 5.29 18.82
CA ALA A 3 -8.55 5.88 18.53
C ALA A 3 -7.55 4.77 18.14
N VAL A 4 -6.80 4.98 17.07
CA VAL A 4 -5.73 4.06 16.68
C VAL A 4 -4.51 4.36 17.56
N ALA A 5 -4.02 3.36 18.28
CA ALA A 5 -2.84 3.52 19.13
C ALA A 5 -1.59 3.88 18.29
N PRO A 6 -0.72 4.78 18.75
CA PRO A 6 0.46 5.21 18.01
C PRO A 6 1.43 4.04 17.74
N GLU A 7 1.53 3.04 18.63
CA GLU A 7 2.31 1.83 18.36
C GLU A 7 1.82 1.04 17.15
N THR A 8 0.51 1.00 16.90
CA THR A 8 -0.07 0.30 15.74
C THR A 8 0.32 0.99 14.44
N ILE A 9 0.32 2.32 14.44
CA ILE A 9 0.76 3.11 13.28
C ILE A 9 2.24 2.88 13.03
N ALA A 10 3.07 2.90 14.08
CA ALA A 10 4.49 2.61 13.98
C ALA A 10 4.76 1.21 13.42
N HIS A 11 4.00 0.20 13.86
CA HIS A 11 4.10 -1.16 13.35
C HIS A 11 3.74 -1.25 11.85
N ILE A 12 2.70 -0.54 11.40
CA ILE A 12 2.34 -0.47 9.98
C ILE A 12 3.46 0.20 9.17
N LEU A 13 4.00 1.32 9.67
CA LEU A 13 5.09 2.06 9.01
C LEU A 13 6.43 1.34 9.07
N ALA A 14 6.63 0.36 9.95
CA ALA A 14 7.83 -0.48 9.97
C ALA A 14 7.91 -1.42 8.76
N HIS A 15 6.79 -1.67 8.06
CA HIS A 15 6.78 -2.52 6.88
C HIS A 15 7.32 -1.75 5.68
N LYS A 16 8.45 -2.21 5.12
CA LYS A 16 9.09 -1.61 3.94
C LYS A 16 8.23 -1.64 2.67
N ARG A 17 7.22 -2.52 2.64
CA ARG A 17 6.36 -2.77 1.50
C ARG A 17 4.93 -2.47 1.89
N LEU A 18 4.21 -1.70 1.07
CA LEU A 18 2.81 -1.33 1.34
C LEU A 18 2.00 -1.35 0.05
N ALA A 19 0.76 -1.85 0.12
CA ALA A 19 -0.19 -1.77 -0.96
C ALA A 19 -1.10 -0.54 -0.75
N LEU A 20 -1.03 0.42 -1.66
CA LEU A 20 -1.86 1.62 -1.64
C LEU A 20 -3.14 1.34 -2.43
N VAL A 21 -4.23 1.09 -1.70
CA VAL A 21 -5.57 0.88 -2.25
C VAL A 21 -6.38 2.16 -2.06
N GLY A 22 -7.13 2.58 -3.08
CA GLY A 22 -8.01 3.75 -2.97
C GLY A 22 -7.43 5.08 -3.48
N VAL A 23 -6.41 5.03 -4.34
CA VAL A 23 -6.14 6.13 -5.28
C VAL A 23 -7.42 6.36 -6.10
N SER A 24 -8.00 7.56 -6.05
CA SER A 24 -9.26 7.85 -6.75
C SER A 24 -9.00 8.30 -8.19
N ARG A 25 -9.88 7.88 -9.12
CA ARG A 25 -9.90 8.29 -10.53
C ARG A 25 -9.89 9.81 -10.74
N ARG A 26 -10.44 10.56 -9.78
CA ARG A 26 -10.59 12.03 -9.88
C ARG A 26 -9.35 12.81 -9.48
N GLY A 27 -8.22 12.16 -9.27
CA GLY A 27 -6.95 12.86 -9.12
C GLY A 27 -6.94 13.82 -7.94
N ASP A 28 -7.70 13.53 -6.88
CA ASP A 28 -7.50 14.28 -5.66
C ASP A 28 -6.12 13.90 -5.12
N LYS A 29 -5.26 14.91 -5.09
CA LYS A 29 -3.80 14.89 -5.01
C LYS A 29 -3.26 13.99 -3.89
N PHE A 30 -4.07 13.59 -2.93
CA PHE A 30 -3.73 12.77 -1.78
C PHE A 30 -3.05 11.45 -2.13
N GLY A 31 -3.61 10.65 -3.04
CA GLY A 31 -3.00 9.36 -3.39
C GLY A 31 -1.63 9.50 -4.04
N ASN A 32 -1.46 10.55 -4.84
CA ASN A 32 -0.18 10.89 -5.47
C ASN A 32 0.83 11.45 -4.44
N THR A 33 0.39 12.38 -3.59
CA THR A 33 1.22 12.95 -2.52
C THR A 33 1.73 11.86 -1.58
N VAL A 34 0.85 10.95 -1.13
CA VAL A 34 1.22 9.83 -0.26
C VAL A 34 2.21 8.91 -0.98
N LEU A 35 2.00 8.63 -2.26
CA LEU A 35 2.93 7.83 -3.05
C LEU A 35 4.31 8.49 -3.16
N LYS A 36 4.37 9.79 -3.44
CA LYS A 36 5.62 10.55 -3.55
C LYS A 36 6.36 10.62 -2.23
N GLU A 37 5.67 10.90 -1.13
CA GLU A 37 6.22 10.96 0.23
C GLU A 37 6.78 9.60 0.67
N LEU A 38 5.99 8.54 0.56
CA LEU A 38 6.41 7.20 0.94
C LEU A 38 7.55 6.69 0.03
N LYS A 39 7.54 7.04 -1.26
CA LYS A 39 8.66 6.74 -2.16
C LYS A 39 9.93 7.48 -1.74
N ALA A 40 9.85 8.77 -1.41
CA ALA A 40 11.00 9.55 -0.94
C ALA A 40 11.60 8.95 0.34
N LYS A 41 10.77 8.32 1.18
CA LYS A 41 11.19 7.58 2.36
C LYS A 41 11.73 6.16 2.08
N GLY A 42 11.77 5.73 0.81
CA GLY A 42 12.34 4.43 0.41
C GLY A 42 11.39 3.24 0.51
N TYR A 43 10.07 3.47 0.63
CA TYR A 43 9.09 2.38 0.69
C TYR A 43 8.78 1.79 -0.70
N GLU A 44 8.57 0.47 -0.73
CA GLU A 44 8.12 -0.27 -1.91
C GLU A 44 6.58 -0.27 -1.97
N LEU A 45 6.04 0.61 -2.80
CA LEU A 45 4.60 0.83 -2.92
C LEU A 45 4.02 0.12 -4.13
N PHE A 46 2.94 -0.62 -3.90
CA PHE A 46 2.11 -1.25 -4.91
C PHE A 46 0.78 -0.51 -5.00
N VAL A 47 0.51 0.13 -6.12
CA VAL A 47 -0.72 0.89 -6.31
C VAL A 47 -1.81 -0.04 -6.82
N VAL A 48 -2.96 -0.05 -6.15
CA VAL A 48 -4.13 -0.83 -6.59
C VAL A 48 -5.19 0.13 -7.09
N HIS A 49 -5.50 0.04 -8.38
CA HIS A 49 -6.51 0.85 -9.02
C HIS A 49 -7.22 0.06 -10.15
N PRO A 50 -8.55 -0.09 -10.11
CA PRO A 50 -9.29 -0.96 -11.02
C PRO A 50 -9.28 -0.52 -12.49
N HIS A 51 -9.10 0.78 -12.76
CA HIS A 51 -9.19 1.35 -14.11
C HIS A 51 -7.93 2.07 -14.62
N ALA A 52 -6.86 2.11 -13.82
CA ALA A 52 -5.66 2.86 -14.19
C ALA A 52 -4.55 1.83 -14.31
N GLU A 53 -3.86 1.82 -15.46
CA GLU A 53 -2.71 0.93 -15.69
C GLU A 53 -1.42 1.54 -15.14
N SER A 54 -1.34 2.88 -15.11
CA SER A 54 -0.19 3.57 -14.54
C SER A 54 -0.56 4.87 -13.84
N ILE A 55 0.11 5.14 -12.71
CA ILE A 55 0.03 6.40 -11.96
C ILE A 55 1.49 6.77 -11.64
N GLU A 56 1.91 7.99 -12.00
CA GLU A 56 3.28 8.48 -11.77
C GLU A 56 4.38 7.56 -12.33
N GLY A 57 4.13 6.95 -13.49
CA GLY A 57 5.07 6.02 -14.12
C GLY A 57 5.23 4.67 -13.40
N ARG A 58 4.32 4.34 -12.46
CA ARG A 58 4.29 3.04 -11.78
C ARG A 58 3.11 2.20 -12.25
N HIS A 59 3.36 0.90 -12.37
CA HIS A 59 2.33 -0.09 -12.68
C HIS A 59 1.28 -0.11 -11.57
N CYS A 60 0.02 0.05 -11.98
CA CYS A 60 -1.13 -0.08 -11.11
C CYS A 60 -1.75 -1.45 -11.32
N TYR A 61 -2.09 -2.09 -10.22
CA TYR A 61 -2.71 -3.41 -10.21
C TYR A 61 -4.23 -3.25 -10.16
N PRO A 62 -5.00 -3.94 -11.01
CA PRO A 62 -6.44 -3.78 -11.02
C PRO A 62 -7.08 -4.32 -9.74
N THR A 63 -6.48 -5.35 -9.13
CA THR A 63 -6.96 -5.93 -7.88
C THR A 63 -5.84 -6.20 -6.88
N LEU A 64 -6.19 -6.35 -5.60
CA LEU A 64 -5.24 -6.76 -4.56
C LEU A 64 -4.68 -8.18 -4.80
N ALA A 65 -5.45 -9.05 -5.46
CA ALA A 65 -5.00 -10.39 -5.81
C ALA A 65 -3.81 -10.35 -6.80
N ASP A 66 -3.82 -9.37 -7.71
CA ASP A 66 -2.72 -9.17 -8.66
C ASP A 66 -1.44 -8.68 -7.96
N VAL A 67 -1.58 -7.87 -6.90
CA VAL A 67 -0.43 -7.50 -6.04
C VAL A 67 0.14 -8.72 -5.34
N GLY A 68 -0.73 -9.61 -4.84
CA GLY A 68 -0.33 -10.85 -4.15
C GLY A 68 0.55 -11.77 -5.01
N ARG A 69 0.40 -11.74 -6.34
CA ARG A 69 1.23 -12.52 -7.27
C ARG A 69 2.69 -12.05 -7.33
N ARG A 70 2.94 -10.77 -7.02
CA ARG A 70 4.26 -10.12 -6.97
C ARG A 70 4.80 -9.97 -5.54
N TRP A 71 3.93 -10.13 -4.54
CA TRP A 71 4.31 -10.11 -3.14
C TRP A 71 4.95 -11.46 -2.73
N PRO A 72 6.20 -11.49 -2.24
CA PRO A 72 6.77 -12.71 -1.71
C PRO A 72 5.92 -13.13 -0.52
N THR A 73 5.56 -14.40 -0.48
CA THR A 73 4.56 -15.08 0.36
C THR A 73 4.74 -14.97 1.89
N TYR A 74 5.60 -14.07 2.37
CA TYR A 74 6.04 -13.99 3.76
C TYR A 74 4.99 -13.48 4.76
N LEU A 75 3.83 -12.98 4.32
CA LEU A 75 2.76 -12.54 5.23
C LEU A 75 1.80 -13.66 5.67
N ARG A 76 2.11 -14.93 5.40
CA ARG A 76 1.33 -16.09 5.88
C ARG A 76 1.76 -16.60 7.28
N ALA A 77 2.45 -15.79 8.09
CA ALA A 77 3.09 -16.25 9.31
C ALA A 77 2.80 -15.41 10.58
N SER A 78 1.61 -14.81 10.74
CA SER A 78 1.22 -14.22 12.04
C SER A 78 -0.10 -14.73 12.65
N LYS A 79 -0.71 -15.79 12.09
CA LYS A 79 -1.72 -16.58 12.81
C LYS A 79 -1.11 -17.87 13.35
N ARG A 80 -0.31 -17.74 14.41
CA ARG A 80 -0.13 -18.80 15.41
C ARG A 80 0.36 -18.17 16.72
N SER A 81 -0.56 -17.56 17.44
CA SER A 81 -0.45 -17.39 18.89
C SER A 81 -1.46 -18.36 19.49
N SER A 82 -0.95 -19.46 20.03
CA SER A 82 -1.60 -20.29 21.04
C SER A 82 -0.53 -20.70 22.05
#